data_AF-A0A0H0GGT9-F1
#
_entry.id   AF-A0A0H0GGT9-F1
#
_cell.length_a   1.000
_cell.length_b   1.000
_cell.length_c   1.000
_cell.angle_alpha   90.00
_cell.angle_beta   90.00
_cell.angle_gamma   90.00
#
_symmetry.space_group_name_H-M   'P 1'
#
loop_
_entity.id
_entity.type
_entity.pdbx_description
1 polymer ?
#
loop_
_entity_poly.entity_id
_entity_poly.type
_entity_poly.pdbx_seq_one_letter_code
_entity_poly.pdbx_strand_id
1 'polypeptide(L)'
;MPSNLLEANLTQGTARISVSGDQCNEFYHQQFAMDKLRNYINSLSKGSTFKEISLEELRKVKVLCAPLPEQKKIAQILSTWDKAITVTEKLLVNSQQQKKALMQQLLTGKKRLLDENGVRFSTEWEFKRISEIATRVQRKNDAAEHPILTISSLSGFVRQDERYSRYMAGESVKNYILLKKGEFAYNKGNSKTYEFGCIFDLEAYEAGLVPHVYVCFRLKNGLSHRYFKYLFEADYLKPQLGALVNTGVRNNGLLNIKPTEFMQTKVPVPCFEEQESIADMLYNSSRTIRVLQDKLACLKDEKKALMQQLLTGKRRVKVDEAVAV
;
A
#
# COMPACT_ATOMS: atom_id res chain seq x y z
N MET A 1 -8.13 23.03 -20.34
CA MET A 1 -7.83 21.66 -20.80
C MET A 1 -6.57 21.21 -20.10
N PRO A 2 -6.46 19.94 -19.67
CA PRO A 2 -5.19 19.35 -19.29
C PRO A 2 -4.17 19.58 -20.42
N SER A 3 -2.94 19.99 -20.10
CA SER A 3 -1.91 20.30 -21.11
C SER A 3 -1.49 19.10 -21.97
N ASN A 4 -1.90 17.88 -21.59
CA ASN A 4 -1.70 16.64 -22.34
C ASN A 4 -2.85 16.30 -23.30
N LEU A 5 -3.89 17.12 -23.41
CA LEU A 5 -5.00 16.95 -24.35
C LEU A 5 -5.08 18.18 -25.27
N LEU A 6 -4.32 18.12 -26.37
CA LEU A 6 -4.27 19.18 -27.39
C LEU A 6 -5.57 19.27 -28.20
N GLU A 7 -6.22 18.13 -28.47
CA GLU A 7 -7.52 18.04 -29.15
C GLU A 7 -8.36 16.93 -28.51
N ALA A 8 -9.57 17.26 -28.06
CA ALA A 8 -10.49 16.30 -27.46
C ALA A 8 -11.95 16.69 -27.77
N ASN A 9 -12.71 15.74 -28.30
CA ASN A 9 -14.16 15.87 -28.45
C ASN A 9 -14.84 15.55 -27.11
N LEU A 10 -15.78 16.40 -26.70
CA LEU A 10 -16.56 16.20 -25.48
C LEU A 10 -17.82 15.39 -25.80
N THR A 11 -18.14 14.44 -24.92
CA THR A 11 -19.42 13.73 -24.97
C THR A 11 -20.55 14.60 -24.42
N GLN A 12 -21.80 14.27 -24.73
CA GLN A 12 -22.98 15.02 -24.24
C GLN A 12 -23.04 15.16 -22.71
N GLY A 13 -22.48 14.20 -21.95
CA GLY A 13 -22.42 14.25 -20.50
C GLY A 13 -21.28 15.11 -19.92
N THR A 14 -20.52 15.83 -20.75
CA THR A 14 -19.38 16.64 -20.31
C THR A 14 -19.55 18.11 -20.67
N ALA A 15 -19.63 18.98 -19.66
CA ALA A 15 -19.70 20.42 -19.85
C ALA A 15 -18.30 21.07 -19.81
N ARG A 16 -18.02 21.95 -20.77
CA ARG A 16 -16.87 22.85 -20.71
C ARG A 16 -17.26 24.14 -19.97
N ILE A 17 -16.51 24.45 -18.91
CA ILE A 17 -16.61 25.74 -18.21
C ILE A 17 -15.40 26.58 -18.62
N SER A 18 -15.66 27.82 -19.04
CA SER A 18 -14.63 28.84 -19.27
C SER A 18 -14.99 30.07 -18.48
N VAL A 19 -14.01 30.67 -17.81
CA VAL A 19 -14.19 31.95 -17.13
C VAL A 19 -13.95 33.11 -18.11
N SER A 20 -14.42 34.30 -17.77
CA SER A 20 -14.18 35.51 -18.55
C SER A 20 -12.69 35.89 -18.56
N GLY A 21 -12.25 36.69 -19.54
CA GLY A 21 -10.82 36.99 -19.77
C GLY A 21 -10.12 37.74 -18.63
N ASP A 22 -10.90 38.35 -17.73
CA ASP A 22 -10.46 39.06 -16.53
C ASP A 22 -10.36 38.16 -15.28
N GLN A 23 -10.46 36.84 -15.45
CA GLN A 23 -10.53 35.86 -14.36
C GLN A 23 -9.47 34.75 -14.55
N CYS A 24 -9.03 34.12 -13.46
CA CYS A 24 -8.02 33.05 -13.50
C CYS A 24 -8.67 31.66 -13.49
N ASN A 25 -8.58 30.92 -14.59
CA ASN A 25 -9.15 29.57 -14.74
C ASN A 25 -8.71 28.61 -13.63
N GLU A 26 -7.43 28.61 -13.28
CA GLU A 26 -6.85 27.72 -12.26
C GLU A 26 -7.45 27.95 -10.88
N PHE A 27 -7.77 29.20 -10.53
CA PHE A 27 -8.41 29.53 -9.27
C PHE A 27 -9.80 28.87 -9.15
N TYR A 28 -10.62 29.01 -10.19
CA TYR A 28 -11.94 28.38 -10.22
C TYR A 28 -11.85 26.86 -10.29
N HIS A 29 -10.90 26.31 -11.05
CA HIS A 29 -10.63 24.87 -11.03
C HIS A 29 -10.37 24.36 -9.61
N GLN A 30 -9.56 25.07 -8.82
CA GLN A 30 -9.31 24.69 -7.41
C GLN A 30 -10.58 24.83 -6.55
N GLN A 31 -11.45 25.82 -6.79
CA GLN A 31 -12.74 25.92 -6.09
C GLN A 31 -13.66 24.75 -6.41
N PHE A 32 -13.81 24.38 -7.68
CA PHE A 32 -14.61 23.22 -8.11
C PHE A 32 -14.05 21.90 -7.55
N ALA A 33 -12.76 21.84 -7.26
CA ALA A 33 -12.12 20.69 -6.62
C ALA A 33 -12.37 20.61 -5.10
N MET A 34 -12.91 21.64 -4.44
CA MET A 34 -13.20 21.58 -3.00
C MET A 34 -14.34 20.62 -2.70
N ASP A 35 -14.16 19.75 -1.69
CA ASP A 35 -15.19 18.81 -1.22
C ASP A 35 -16.54 19.49 -0.96
N LYS A 36 -16.54 20.67 -0.33
CA LYS A 36 -17.78 21.42 -0.04
C LYS A 36 -18.55 21.77 -1.31
N LEU A 37 -17.86 22.32 -2.33
CA LEU A 37 -18.50 22.72 -3.57
C LEU A 37 -18.88 21.51 -4.43
N ARG A 38 -18.01 20.50 -4.49
CA ARG A 38 -18.28 19.23 -5.18
C ARG A 38 -19.48 18.50 -4.59
N ASN A 39 -19.59 18.43 -3.26
CA ASN A 39 -20.73 17.81 -2.58
C ASN A 39 -22.02 18.61 -2.80
N TYR A 40 -21.94 19.94 -2.80
CA TYR A 40 -23.07 20.80 -3.15
C TYR A 40 -23.54 20.54 -4.60
N ILE A 41 -22.63 20.54 -5.57
CA ILE A 41 -22.93 20.21 -6.97
C ILE A 41 -23.54 18.81 -7.11
N ASN A 42 -22.98 17.81 -6.41
CA ASN A 42 -23.52 16.44 -6.40
C ASN A 42 -24.92 16.37 -5.79
N SER A 43 -25.25 17.24 -4.83
CA SER A 43 -26.60 17.31 -4.22
C SER A 43 -27.65 17.92 -5.15
N LEU A 44 -27.22 18.74 -6.12
CA LEU A 44 -28.07 19.30 -7.17
C LEU A 44 -28.30 18.31 -8.33
N SER A 45 -27.51 17.24 -8.40
CA SER A 45 -27.65 16.23 -9.45
C SER A 45 -28.92 15.41 -9.25
N LYS A 46 -29.66 15.18 -10.34
CA LYS A 46 -30.90 14.40 -10.37
C LYS A 46 -30.66 13.04 -11.03
N GLY A 47 -31.54 12.08 -10.76
CA GLY A 47 -31.48 10.72 -11.31
C GLY A 47 -30.92 9.69 -10.34
N SER A 48 -31.51 8.48 -10.33
CA SER A 48 -31.12 7.37 -9.46
C SER A 48 -30.07 6.46 -10.10
N THR A 49 -30.22 6.16 -11.40
CA THR A 49 -29.31 5.29 -12.17
C THR A 49 -28.13 6.06 -12.78
N PHE A 50 -28.38 7.26 -13.29
CA PHE A 50 -27.35 8.19 -13.79
C PHE A 50 -27.58 9.54 -13.13
N LYS A 51 -26.60 10.01 -12.36
CA LYS A 51 -26.66 11.33 -11.73
C LYS A 51 -26.18 12.39 -12.72
N GLU A 52 -27.03 13.36 -13.02
CA GLU A 52 -26.72 14.46 -13.94
C GLU A 52 -27.14 15.81 -13.34
N ILE A 53 -26.36 16.85 -13.63
CA ILE A 53 -26.69 18.24 -13.30
C ILE A 53 -26.97 19.00 -14.60
N SER A 54 -28.09 19.73 -14.66
CA SER A 54 -28.37 20.58 -15.82
C SER A 54 -27.43 21.78 -15.85
N LEU A 55 -27.15 22.30 -17.06
CA LEU A 55 -26.36 23.53 -17.22
C LEU A 55 -27.00 24.73 -16.52
N GLU A 56 -28.33 24.75 -16.41
CA GLU A 56 -29.06 25.80 -15.71
C GLU A 56 -28.77 25.79 -14.21
N GLU A 57 -28.83 24.61 -13.57
CA GLU A 57 -28.51 24.47 -12.14
C GLU A 57 -27.03 24.72 -11.87
N LEU A 58 -26.15 24.26 -12.75
CA LEU A 58 -24.71 24.50 -12.64
C LEU A 58 -24.38 26.01 -12.68
N ARG A 59 -25.07 26.80 -13.51
CA ARG A 59 -24.90 28.27 -13.59
C ARG A 59 -25.35 28.99 -12.32
N LYS A 60 -26.25 28.41 -11.53
CA LYS A 60 -26.72 28.98 -10.25
C LYS A 60 -25.74 28.73 -9.10
N VAL A 61 -24.73 27.89 -9.29
CA VAL A 61 -23.73 27.58 -8.27
C VAL A 61 -22.91 28.83 -7.93
N LYS A 62 -23.05 29.31 -6.69
CA LYS A 62 -22.30 30.46 -6.19
C LYS A 62 -20.86 30.06 -5.88
N VAL A 63 -19.93 30.86 -6.36
CA VAL A 63 -18.49 30.68 -6.19
C VAL A 63 -17.87 31.97 -5.64
N LEU A 64 -16.77 31.88 -4.89
CA LEU A 64 -16.09 33.07 -4.39
C LEU A 64 -15.35 33.74 -5.56
N CYS A 65 -15.57 35.03 -5.75
CA CYS A 65 -14.91 35.85 -6.77
C CYS A 65 -13.93 36.82 -6.09
N ALA A 66 -12.68 36.41 -5.92
CA ALA A 66 -11.62 37.28 -5.39
C ALA A 66 -11.10 38.23 -6.49
N PRO A 67 -10.40 39.34 -6.16
CA PRO A 67 -9.74 40.16 -7.18
C PRO A 67 -8.73 39.36 -8.00
N LEU A 68 -8.61 39.64 -9.31
CA LEU A 68 -7.74 38.90 -10.22
C LEU A 68 -6.28 38.72 -9.73
N PRO A 69 -5.60 39.73 -9.14
CA PRO A 69 -4.26 39.54 -8.58
C PRO A 69 -4.22 38.46 -7.50
N GLU A 70 -5.25 38.43 -6.64
CA GLU A 70 -5.35 37.44 -5.57
C GLU A 70 -5.70 36.06 -6.12
N GLN A 71 -6.56 35.96 -7.13
CA GLN A 71 -6.86 34.70 -7.79
C GLN A 71 -5.58 34.06 -8.36
N LYS A 72 -4.78 34.84 -9.09
CA LYS A 72 -3.51 34.38 -9.66
C LYS A 72 -2.55 33.92 -8.56
N LYS A 73 -2.44 34.68 -7.47
CA LYS A 73 -1.56 34.33 -6.35
C LYS A 73 -2.01 33.06 -5.62
N ILE A 74 -3.30 32.92 -5.32
CA ILE A 74 -3.87 31.71 -4.72
C ILE A 74 -3.65 30.50 -5.64
N ALA A 75 -3.93 30.65 -6.93
CA ALA A 75 -3.71 29.59 -7.92
C ALA A 75 -2.24 29.16 -7.97
N GLN A 76 -1.30 30.10 -7.94
CA GLN A 76 0.14 29.82 -7.91
C GLN A 76 0.55 29.05 -6.64
N ILE A 77 0.06 29.47 -5.47
CA ILE A 77 0.32 28.79 -4.20
C ILE A 77 -0.19 27.35 -4.29
N LEU A 78 -1.46 27.14 -4.63
CA LEU A 78 -2.06 25.80 -4.68
C LEU A 78 -1.41 24.92 -5.76
N SER A 79 -1.01 25.49 -6.90
CA SER A 79 -0.26 24.78 -7.95
C SER A 79 1.11 24.30 -7.45
N THR A 80 1.76 25.05 -6.56
CA THR A 80 3.04 24.63 -5.95
C THR A 80 2.85 23.39 -5.09
N TRP A 81 1.75 23.32 -4.32
CA TRP A 81 1.37 22.11 -3.56
C TRP A 81 1.05 20.93 -4.48
N ASP A 82 0.29 21.16 -5.55
CA ASP A 82 -0.01 20.12 -6.55
C ASP A 82 1.26 19.54 -7.19
N LYS A 83 2.25 20.39 -7.49
CA LYS A 83 3.56 19.94 -7.98
C LYS A 83 4.30 19.11 -6.94
N ALA A 84 4.33 19.55 -5.67
CA ALA A 84 4.98 18.81 -4.59
C ALA A 84 4.34 17.42 -4.36
N ILE A 85 3.01 17.34 -4.39
CA ILE A 85 2.25 16.10 -4.31
C ILE A 85 2.61 15.19 -5.49
N THR A 86 2.53 15.71 -6.71
CA THR A 86 2.83 14.95 -7.94
C THR A 86 4.27 14.42 -7.95
N VAL A 87 5.25 15.23 -7.54
CA VAL A 87 6.65 14.80 -7.43
C VAL A 87 6.80 13.71 -6.38
N THR A 88 6.16 13.86 -5.21
CA THR A 88 6.22 12.86 -4.13
C THR A 88 5.56 11.54 -4.54
N GLU A 89 4.43 11.58 -5.27
CA GLU A 89 3.80 10.39 -5.85
C GLU A 89 4.72 9.67 -6.84
N LYS A 90 5.41 10.41 -7.72
CA LYS A 90 6.40 9.84 -8.64
C LYS A 90 7.59 9.21 -7.88
N LEU A 91 8.09 9.87 -6.84
CA LEU A 91 9.16 9.34 -5.99
C LEU A 91 8.73 8.06 -5.27
N LEU A 92 7.48 8.01 -4.78
CA LEU A 92 6.92 6.83 -4.14
C LEU A 92 6.83 5.65 -5.11
N VAL A 93 6.28 5.85 -6.31
CA VAL A 93 6.19 4.81 -7.34
C VAL A 93 7.58 4.31 -7.73
N ASN A 94 8.53 5.22 -7.96
CA ASN A 94 9.92 4.85 -8.28
C ASN A 94 10.56 4.04 -7.15
N SER A 95 10.40 4.48 -5.89
CA SER A 95 10.95 3.76 -4.72
C SER A 95 10.35 2.35 -4.56
N GLN A 96 9.06 2.18 -4.83
CA GLN A 96 8.40 0.87 -4.84
C GLN A 96 8.96 -0.03 -5.95
N GLN A 97 9.15 0.49 -7.16
CA GLN A 97 9.76 -0.25 -8.27
C GLN A 97 11.21 -0.64 -7.97
N GLN A 98 12.00 0.27 -7.40
CA GLN A 98 13.37 0.01 -6.96
C GLN A 98 13.43 -1.08 -5.90
N LYS A 99 12.58 -1.03 -4.86
CA LYS A 99 12.50 -2.10 -3.84
C LYS A 99 12.19 -3.45 -4.50
N LYS A 100 11.23 -3.50 -5.43
CA LYS A 100 10.89 -4.73 -6.16
C LYS A 100 12.08 -5.26 -6.98
N ALA A 101 12.80 -4.39 -7.67
CA ALA A 101 14.00 -4.78 -8.42
C ALA A 101 15.12 -5.28 -7.50
N LEU A 102 15.34 -4.62 -6.36
CA LEU A 102 16.29 -5.04 -5.33
C LEU A 102 15.93 -6.41 -4.77
N MET A 103 14.66 -6.66 -4.44
CA MET A 103 14.18 -7.98 -4.01
C MET A 103 14.52 -9.04 -5.06
N GLN A 104 14.22 -8.80 -6.34
CA GLN A 104 14.53 -9.74 -7.41
C GLN A 104 16.02 -10.00 -7.59
N GLN A 105 16.89 -9.00 -7.37
CA GLN A 105 18.33 -9.14 -7.54
C GLN A 105 19.02 -9.78 -6.32
N LEU A 106 18.66 -9.32 -5.12
CA LEU A 106 19.33 -9.67 -3.88
C LEU A 106 18.83 -11.02 -3.35
N LEU A 107 17.52 -11.29 -3.35
CA LEU A 107 16.96 -12.53 -2.78
C LEU A 107 17.13 -13.75 -3.70
N THR A 108 17.67 -13.56 -4.90
CA THR A 108 17.98 -14.64 -5.86
C THR A 108 19.48 -14.82 -6.08
N GLY A 109 20.32 -14.06 -5.37
CA GLY A 109 21.78 -14.12 -5.50
C GLY A 109 22.33 -13.55 -6.82
N LYS A 110 21.49 -13.03 -7.73
CA LYS A 110 21.90 -12.38 -8.98
C LYS A 110 22.85 -11.20 -8.74
N LYS A 111 22.68 -10.50 -7.61
CA LYS A 111 23.61 -9.48 -7.13
C LYS A 111 23.99 -9.80 -5.69
N ARG A 112 25.29 -9.88 -5.44
CA ARG A 112 25.88 -10.06 -4.11
C ARG A 112 26.28 -8.72 -3.53
N LEU A 113 26.03 -8.50 -2.24
CA LEU A 113 26.42 -7.28 -1.53
C LEU A 113 27.89 -7.33 -1.11
N LEU A 114 28.39 -6.21 -0.59
CA LEU A 114 29.68 -6.15 0.08
C LEU A 114 29.47 -6.46 1.57
N ASP A 115 30.45 -7.11 2.18
CA ASP A 115 30.55 -7.29 3.62
C ASP A 115 31.06 -6.01 4.31
N GLU A 116 31.25 -6.08 5.63
CA GLU A 116 31.74 -4.98 6.45
C GLU A 116 33.15 -4.49 6.08
N ASN A 117 33.95 -5.32 5.42
CA ASN A 117 35.30 -5.00 4.94
C ASN A 117 35.31 -4.50 3.49
N GLY A 118 34.13 -4.34 2.87
CA GLY A 118 33.99 -3.93 1.48
C GLY A 118 34.29 -5.05 0.48
N VAL A 119 34.39 -6.29 0.93
CA VAL A 119 34.63 -7.47 0.08
C VAL A 119 33.27 -8.03 -0.35
N ARG A 120 33.15 -8.40 -1.63
CA ARG A 120 31.89 -8.98 -2.13
C ARG A 120 31.68 -10.38 -1.56
N PHE A 121 30.48 -10.65 -1.05
CA PHE A 121 30.10 -12.01 -0.66
C PHE A 121 30.25 -12.97 -1.85
N SER A 122 30.96 -14.08 -1.61
CA SER A 122 31.30 -15.07 -2.63
C SER A 122 30.92 -16.49 -2.25
N THR A 123 30.51 -16.73 -0.99
CA THR A 123 30.07 -18.06 -0.54
C THR A 123 28.87 -18.53 -1.35
N GLU A 124 28.91 -19.77 -1.82
CA GLU A 124 27.79 -20.37 -2.55
C GLU A 124 26.56 -20.49 -1.65
N TRP A 125 25.39 -20.26 -2.24
CA TRP A 125 24.14 -20.32 -1.50
C TRP A 125 23.67 -21.76 -1.37
N GLU A 126 23.38 -22.17 -0.15
CA GLU A 126 22.72 -23.46 0.08
C GLU A 126 21.23 -23.35 -0.22
N PHE A 127 20.63 -24.40 -0.77
CA PHE A 127 19.18 -24.48 -0.97
C PHE A 127 18.60 -25.55 -0.06
N LYS A 128 17.89 -25.10 0.98
CA LYS A 128 17.34 -25.97 2.02
C LYS A 128 15.83 -26.02 1.95
N ARG A 129 15.25 -27.15 2.33
CA ARG A 129 13.81 -27.25 2.54
C ARG A 129 13.39 -26.43 3.75
N ILE A 130 12.15 -25.94 3.76
CA ILE A 130 11.58 -25.26 4.92
C ILE A 130 11.66 -26.15 6.18
N SER A 131 11.49 -27.48 6.06
CA SER A 131 11.68 -28.44 7.17
C SER A 131 13.11 -28.51 7.72
N GLU A 132 14.11 -28.19 6.91
CA GLU A 132 15.52 -28.17 7.34
C GLU A 132 15.84 -26.90 8.13
N ILE A 133 15.17 -25.78 7.84
CA ILE A 133 15.41 -24.48 8.48
C ILE A 133 14.36 -24.04 9.49
N ALA A 134 13.22 -24.73 9.57
CA ALA A 134 12.09 -24.34 10.42
C ALA A 134 11.38 -25.54 11.05
N THR A 135 10.68 -25.29 12.15
CA THR A 135 9.84 -26.25 12.87
C THR A 135 8.39 -25.83 12.80
N ARG A 136 7.47 -26.77 12.55
CA ARG A 136 6.02 -26.50 12.61
C ARG A 136 5.61 -26.00 14.00
N VAL A 137 4.76 -24.99 14.03
CA VAL A 137 4.12 -24.48 15.25
C VAL A 137 2.67 -24.97 15.27
N GLN A 138 2.31 -25.70 16.32
CA GLN A 138 0.97 -26.23 16.59
C GLN A 138 0.56 -26.01 18.05
N ARG A 139 1.15 -25.01 18.71
CA ARG A 139 0.82 -24.68 20.10
C ARG A 139 -0.66 -24.32 20.20
N LYS A 140 -1.34 -24.90 21.18
CA LYS A 140 -2.74 -24.59 21.50
C LYS A 140 -2.83 -23.23 22.22
N ASN A 141 -4.03 -22.67 22.23
CA ASN A 141 -4.36 -21.54 23.09
C ASN A 141 -4.03 -21.86 24.56
N ASP A 142 -3.33 -20.97 25.24
CA ASP A 142 -2.90 -21.09 26.65
C ASP A 142 -3.91 -20.50 27.64
N ALA A 143 -5.12 -20.18 27.17
CA ALA A 143 -6.21 -19.56 27.92
C ALA A 143 -5.92 -18.12 28.42
N ALA A 144 -4.77 -17.54 28.06
CA ALA A 144 -4.54 -16.12 28.24
C ALA A 144 -5.28 -15.32 27.15
N GLU A 145 -5.47 -14.02 27.41
CA GLU A 145 -6.12 -13.12 26.47
C GLU A 145 -5.14 -12.71 25.37
N HIS A 146 -5.38 -13.22 24.15
CA HIS A 146 -4.58 -12.92 22.96
C HIS A 146 -5.46 -12.33 21.86
N PRO A 147 -4.94 -11.41 21.04
CA PRO A 147 -5.67 -10.92 19.87
C PRO A 147 -5.94 -12.07 18.90
N ILE A 148 -7.16 -12.10 18.33
CA ILE A 148 -7.51 -13.03 17.27
C ILE A 148 -7.14 -12.40 15.93
N LEU A 149 -6.23 -13.06 15.21
CA LEU A 149 -5.60 -12.51 14.03
C LEU A 149 -5.93 -13.32 12.79
N THR A 150 -6.06 -12.61 11.67
CA THR A 150 -6.20 -13.18 10.32
C THR A 150 -5.18 -12.55 9.39
N ILE A 151 -4.81 -13.24 8.31
CA ILE A 151 -3.87 -12.70 7.32
C ILE A 151 -4.64 -12.01 6.19
N SER A 152 -4.33 -10.74 5.97
CA SER A 152 -4.64 -10.01 4.74
C SER A 152 -3.44 -10.05 3.78
N SER A 153 -3.69 -10.32 2.49
CA SER A 153 -2.66 -10.35 1.47
C SER A 153 -1.89 -9.02 1.28
N LEU A 154 -2.44 -7.89 1.73
CA LEU A 154 -1.80 -6.57 1.58
C LEU A 154 -1.12 -6.07 2.85
N SER A 155 -1.53 -6.58 4.02
CA SER A 155 -1.18 -5.97 5.31
C SER A 155 -0.66 -6.98 6.34
N GLY A 156 -0.50 -8.25 5.95
CA GLY A 156 -0.08 -9.31 6.87
C GLY A 156 -1.15 -9.57 7.93
N PHE A 157 -0.73 -9.74 9.19
CA PHE A 157 -1.66 -9.98 10.30
C PHE A 157 -2.47 -8.73 10.65
N VAL A 158 -3.79 -8.89 10.67
CA VAL A 158 -4.75 -7.87 11.11
C VAL A 158 -5.72 -8.49 12.10
N ARG A 159 -6.31 -7.67 12.98
CA ARG A 159 -7.31 -8.18 13.91
C ARG A 159 -8.58 -8.58 13.17
N GLN A 160 -9.19 -9.67 13.62
CA GLN A 160 -10.38 -10.19 12.95
C GLN A 160 -11.62 -9.30 13.16
N ASP A 161 -11.73 -8.66 14.33
CA ASP A 161 -12.81 -7.73 14.69
C ASP A 161 -12.78 -6.41 13.90
N GLU A 162 -11.59 -5.93 13.53
CA GLU A 162 -11.42 -4.77 12.64
C GLU A 162 -11.82 -5.09 11.19
N ARG A 163 -11.68 -6.36 10.77
CA ARG A 163 -11.89 -6.77 9.37
C ARG A 163 -13.29 -7.34 9.11
N TYR A 164 -13.92 -7.94 10.11
CA TYR A 164 -15.24 -8.55 9.99
C TYR A 164 -16.18 -7.98 11.06
N SER A 165 -17.33 -7.49 10.64
CA SER A 165 -18.40 -7.04 11.55
C SER A 165 -19.02 -8.18 12.38
N ARG A 166 -18.70 -9.44 12.06
CA ARG A 166 -19.16 -10.62 12.79
C ARG A 166 -18.02 -11.16 13.64
N TYR A 167 -18.21 -11.07 14.95
CA TYR A 167 -17.39 -11.74 15.95
C TYR A 167 -17.57 -13.27 15.77
N MET A 168 -16.53 -13.98 15.34
CA MET A 168 -16.52 -15.45 15.36
C MET A 168 -16.21 -15.91 16.80
N ALA A 169 -17.14 -15.70 17.74
CA ALA A 169 -16.99 -16.13 19.13
C ALA A 169 -17.25 -17.63 19.32
N GLY A 170 -16.44 -18.25 20.19
CA GLY A 170 -16.86 -19.35 21.05
C GLY A 170 -16.00 -20.60 20.93
N GLU A 171 -16.32 -21.46 19.98
CA GLU A 171 -15.76 -22.83 19.95
C GLU A 171 -14.58 -23.00 18.99
N SER A 172 -14.60 -22.33 17.83
CA SER A 172 -13.56 -22.50 16.80
C SER A 172 -12.20 -21.98 17.26
N VAL A 173 -12.18 -20.91 18.08
CA VAL A 173 -10.97 -20.29 18.64
C VAL A 173 -10.23 -21.25 19.57
N LYS A 174 -10.91 -22.23 20.19
CA LYS A 174 -10.26 -23.25 21.03
C LYS A 174 -9.22 -24.07 20.25
N ASN A 175 -9.42 -24.20 18.93
CA ASN A 175 -8.52 -24.94 18.05
C ASN A 175 -7.47 -24.04 17.38
N TYR A 176 -7.46 -22.73 17.64
CA TYR A 176 -6.51 -21.82 17.00
C TYR A 176 -5.09 -22.08 17.50
N ILE A 177 -4.13 -21.74 16.65
CA ILE A 177 -2.71 -21.89 16.94
C ILE A 177 -2.25 -20.60 17.63
N LEU A 178 -1.58 -20.74 18.77
CA LEU A 178 -0.91 -19.63 19.43
C LEU A 178 0.43 -19.35 18.73
N LEU A 179 0.45 -18.29 17.94
CA LEU A 179 1.62 -17.79 17.23
C LEU A 179 2.31 -16.72 18.07
N LYS A 180 3.64 -16.77 18.16
CA LYS A 180 4.45 -15.77 18.87
C LYS A 180 5.15 -14.84 17.89
N LYS A 181 5.57 -13.68 18.38
CA LYS A 181 6.35 -12.71 17.60
C LYS A 181 7.56 -13.35 16.94
N GLY A 182 7.78 -13.01 15.68
CA GLY A 182 8.83 -13.59 14.84
C GLY A 182 8.52 -14.98 14.27
N GLU A 183 7.36 -15.57 14.57
CA GLU A 183 6.93 -16.81 13.92
C GLU A 183 6.09 -16.50 12.68
N PHE A 184 6.15 -17.39 11.69
CA PHE A 184 5.50 -17.24 10.40
C PHE A 184 4.22 -18.04 10.32
N ALA A 185 3.28 -17.60 9.49
CA ALA A 185 2.15 -18.40 9.05
C ALA A 185 1.94 -18.28 7.54
N TYR A 186 1.81 -19.44 6.90
CA TYR A 186 1.36 -19.54 5.52
C TYR A 186 -0.16 -19.67 5.46
N ASN A 187 -0.82 -18.69 4.84
CA ASN A 187 -2.24 -18.70 4.53
C ASN A 187 -2.44 -19.20 3.10
N LYS A 188 -3.16 -20.32 2.96
CA LYS A 188 -3.50 -20.98 1.68
C LYS A 188 -4.70 -20.34 0.96
N GLY A 189 -4.99 -19.07 1.23
CA GLY A 189 -6.03 -18.31 0.54
C GLY A 189 -5.48 -17.68 -0.73
N ASN A 190 -6.17 -17.85 -1.86
CA ASN A 190 -5.80 -17.14 -3.09
C ASN A 190 -6.15 -15.64 -2.98
N SER A 191 -5.40 -14.81 -3.69
CA SER A 191 -5.67 -13.39 -3.81
C SER A 191 -5.10 -12.86 -5.13
N LYS A 192 -5.46 -11.62 -5.50
CA LYS A 192 -4.87 -10.96 -6.67
C LYS A 192 -3.35 -10.74 -6.53
N THR A 193 -2.87 -10.59 -5.29
CA THR A 193 -1.45 -10.34 -5.01
C THR A 193 -0.66 -11.63 -4.90
N TYR A 194 -1.22 -12.62 -4.21
CA TYR A 194 -0.60 -13.92 -3.95
C TYR A 194 -1.54 -15.02 -4.44
N GLU A 195 -1.24 -15.55 -5.61
CA GLU A 195 -2.08 -16.52 -6.33
C GLU A 195 -2.16 -17.86 -5.60
N PHE A 196 -1.04 -18.31 -5.01
CA PHE A 196 -0.90 -19.58 -4.29
C PHE A 196 -0.75 -19.41 -2.78
N GLY A 197 -1.31 -18.32 -2.23
CA GLY A 197 -1.25 -18.01 -0.80
C GLY A 197 -0.03 -17.17 -0.41
N CYS A 198 -0.08 -16.63 0.80
CA CYS A 198 0.90 -15.67 1.31
C CYS A 198 1.49 -16.12 2.64
N ILE A 199 2.71 -15.69 2.93
CA ILE A 199 3.45 -16.06 4.13
C ILE A 199 3.86 -14.76 4.82
N PHE A 200 3.48 -14.62 6.08
CA PHE A 200 3.83 -13.44 6.89
C PHE A 200 4.30 -13.86 8.27
N ASP A 201 5.19 -13.07 8.84
CA ASP A 201 5.59 -13.13 10.23
C ASP A 201 4.69 -12.27 11.14
N LEU A 202 4.57 -12.69 12.39
CA LEU A 202 3.90 -11.90 13.42
C LEU A 202 4.90 -10.87 13.99
N GLU A 203 4.72 -9.59 13.67
CA GLU A 203 5.58 -8.51 14.18
C GLU A 203 4.87 -7.58 15.16
N ALA A 204 3.61 -7.26 14.89
CA ALA A 204 2.88 -6.20 15.58
C ALA A 204 2.44 -6.58 17.01
N TYR A 205 2.50 -7.87 17.36
CA TYR A 205 2.04 -8.40 18.63
C TYR A 205 3.06 -9.39 19.19
N GLU A 206 3.16 -9.47 20.51
CA GLU A 206 4.00 -10.47 21.18
C GLU A 206 3.49 -11.90 20.98
N ALA A 207 2.17 -12.06 20.94
CA ALA A 207 1.50 -13.29 20.56
C ALA A 207 0.10 -13.01 20.00
N GLY A 208 -0.47 -13.98 19.28
CA GLY A 208 -1.82 -13.91 18.73
C GLY A 208 -2.36 -15.29 18.36
N LEU A 209 -3.69 -15.43 18.39
CA LEU A 209 -4.37 -16.65 17.99
C LEU A 209 -4.70 -16.59 16.50
N VAL A 210 -4.24 -17.57 15.75
CA VAL A 210 -4.45 -17.64 14.29
C VAL A 210 -5.20 -18.92 13.89
N PRO A 211 -6.00 -18.90 12.81
CA PRO A 211 -6.72 -20.07 12.33
C PRO A 211 -5.84 -21.31 12.13
N HIS A 212 -6.30 -22.46 12.62
CA HIS A 212 -5.58 -23.74 12.54
C HIS A 212 -5.29 -24.23 11.10
N VAL A 213 -6.01 -23.68 10.12
CA VAL A 213 -5.83 -23.98 8.70
C VAL A 213 -4.50 -23.43 8.15
N TYR A 214 -3.88 -22.47 8.84
CA TYR A 214 -2.59 -21.91 8.46
C TYR A 214 -1.44 -22.88 8.75
N VAL A 215 -0.43 -22.86 7.89
CA VAL A 215 0.83 -23.57 8.17
C VAL A 215 1.75 -22.62 8.93
N CYS A 216 1.61 -22.60 10.26
CA CYS A 216 2.51 -21.89 11.16
C CYS A 216 3.87 -22.60 11.34
N PHE A 217 4.96 -21.84 11.36
CA PHE A 217 6.30 -22.36 11.57
C PHE A 217 7.23 -21.31 12.20
N ARG A 218 8.29 -21.77 12.85
CA ARG A 218 9.32 -20.96 13.48
C ARG A 218 10.67 -21.35 12.89
N LEU A 219 11.49 -20.37 12.52
CA LEU A 219 12.86 -20.61 12.06
C LEU A 219 13.71 -21.22 13.19
N LYS A 220 14.65 -22.08 12.82
CA LYS A 220 15.70 -22.58 13.72
C LYS A 220 16.70 -21.47 14.02
N ASN A 221 17.48 -21.63 15.10
CA ASN A 221 18.51 -20.67 15.49
C ASN A 221 19.58 -20.51 14.40
N GLY A 222 20.24 -19.34 14.37
CA GLY A 222 21.30 -19.03 13.40
C GLY A 222 20.78 -18.60 12.02
N LEU A 223 19.52 -18.20 11.92
CA LEU A 223 18.89 -17.71 10.70
C LEU A 223 18.31 -16.31 10.92
N SER A 224 18.47 -15.45 9.92
CA SER A 224 17.90 -14.10 9.95
C SER A 224 16.41 -14.15 9.71
N HIS A 225 15.64 -13.85 10.76
CA HIS A 225 14.19 -13.64 10.65
C HIS A 225 13.84 -12.61 9.56
N ARG A 226 14.60 -11.51 9.52
CA ARG A 226 14.36 -10.37 8.63
C ARG A 226 14.58 -10.72 7.15
N TYR A 227 15.60 -11.53 6.86
CA TYR A 227 15.83 -12.02 5.51
C TYR A 227 14.66 -12.87 5.00
N PHE A 228 14.23 -13.85 5.79
CA PHE A 228 13.14 -14.74 5.38
C PHE A 228 11.80 -14.00 5.26
N LYS A 229 11.56 -12.99 6.11
CA LYS A 229 10.44 -12.06 5.92
C LYS A 229 10.43 -11.47 4.52
N TYR A 230 11.53 -10.87 4.07
CA TYR A 230 11.61 -10.29 2.74
C TYR A 230 11.59 -11.31 1.61
N LEU A 231 12.17 -12.50 1.83
CA LEU A 231 12.10 -13.60 0.87
C LEU A 231 10.66 -14.03 0.60
N PHE A 232 9.86 -14.14 1.67
CA PHE A 232 8.46 -14.50 1.58
C PHE A 232 7.58 -13.35 1.07
N GLU A 233 7.86 -12.10 1.44
CA GLU A 233 7.20 -10.91 0.88
C GLU A 233 7.43 -10.79 -0.64
N ALA A 234 8.59 -11.25 -1.13
CA ALA A 234 8.90 -11.28 -2.56
C ALA A 234 8.20 -12.43 -3.32
N ASP A 235 7.32 -13.18 -2.65
CA ASP A 235 6.57 -14.32 -3.20
C ASP A 235 7.51 -15.39 -3.81
N TYR A 236 8.68 -15.60 -3.21
CA TYR A 236 9.73 -16.46 -3.75
C TYR A 236 9.25 -17.90 -4.00
N LEU A 237 8.36 -18.40 -3.15
CA LEU A 237 7.84 -19.77 -3.24
C LEU A 237 6.74 -19.95 -4.29
N LYS A 238 6.27 -18.87 -4.96
CA LYS A 238 5.19 -18.92 -5.95
C LYS A 238 5.31 -20.09 -6.95
N PRO A 239 6.46 -20.31 -7.61
CA PRO A 239 6.57 -21.38 -8.62
C PRO A 239 6.39 -22.78 -8.00
N GLN A 240 6.98 -23.01 -6.81
CA GLN A 240 6.90 -24.29 -6.12
C GLN A 240 5.48 -24.53 -5.58
N LEU A 241 4.84 -23.51 -5.00
CA LEU A 241 3.45 -23.62 -4.51
C LEU A 241 2.47 -23.87 -5.66
N GLY A 242 2.65 -23.21 -6.81
CA GLY A 242 1.84 -23.46 -8.01
C GLY A 242 1.96 -24.90 -8.53
N ALA A 243 3.18 -25.46 -8.53
CA ALA A 243 3.40 -26.86 -8.91
C ALA A 243 2.69 -27.86 -7.97
N LEU A 244 2.65 -27.56 -6.66
CA LEU A 244 1.94 -28.39 -5.68
C LEU A 244 0.41 -28.35 -5.86
N VAL A 245 -0.15 -27.23 -6.32
CA VAL A 245 -1.58 -27.11 -6.58
C VAL A 245 -1.97 -27.87 -7.84
N ASN A 246 -1.18 -27.73 -8.92
CA ASN A 246 -1.48 -28.34 -10.23
C ASN A 246 -1.32 -29.86 -10.26
N THR A 247 -0.68 -30.46 -9.26
CA THR A 247 -0.54 -31.91 -9.13
C THR A 247 -1.72 -32.57 -8.39
N GLY A 248 -2.65 -31.79 -7.83
CA GLY A 248 -3.84 -32.29 -7.13
C GLY A 248 -5.06 -32.51 -8.05
N VAL A 249 -5.70 -33.68 -7.93
CA VAL A 249 -6.86 -34.13 -8.76
C VAL A 249 -8.16 -33.33 -8.53
N ARG A 250 -8.17 -32.22 -7.77
CA ARG A 250 -9.39 -31.48 -7.39
C ARG A 250 -9.33 -30.02 -7.79
N ASN A 251 -9.64 -29.75 -9.06
CA ASN A 251 -9.76 -28.43 -9.69
C ASN A 251 -11.00 -27.63 -9.20
N ASN A 252 -11.20 -27.50 -7.89
CA ASN A 252 -12.33 -26.77 -7.32
C ASN A 252 -11.94 -25.38 -6.79
N GLY A 253 -10.79 -24.84 -7.20
CA GLY A 253 -10.32 -23.50 -6.80
C GLY A 253 -9.82 -23.37 -5.36
N LEU A 254 -9.71 -24.47 -4.60
CA LEU A 254 -9.12 -24.50 -3.27
C LEU A 254 -7.64 -24.88 -3.37
N LEU A 255 -6.75 -24.05 -2.81
CA LEU A 255 -5.32 -24.33 -2.70
C LEU A 255 -5.10 -25.44 -1.66
N ASN A 256 -5.18 -26.70 -2.09
CA ASN A 256 -5.08 -27.86 -1.20
C ASN A 256 -3.62 -28.30 -0.97
N ILE A 257 -2.75 -27.36 -0.56
CA ILE A 257 -1.35 -27.67 -0.23
C ILE A 257 -1.28 -28.24 1.18
N LYS A 258 -0.81 -29.48 1.33
CA LYS A 258 -0.65 -30.09 2.66
C LYS A 258 0.51 -29.43 3.41
N PRO A 259 0.45 -29.34 4.76
CA PRO A 259 1.58 -28.83 5.53
C PRO A 259 2.89 -29.57 5.23
N THR A 260 2.85 -30.89 5.04
CA THR A 260 4.04 -31.68 4.69
C THR A 260 4.64 -31.25 3.34
N GLU A 261 3.82 -31.02 2.32
CA GLU A 261 4.27 -30.55 0.99
C GLU A 261 4.87 -29.15 1.06
N PHE A 262 4.20 -28.23 1.77
CA PHE A 262 4.75 -26.89 2.04
C PHE A 262 6.13 -26.95 2.70
N MET A 263 6.30 -27.81 3.72
CA MET A 263 7.57 -27.96 4.43
C MET A 263 8.69 -28.60 3.58
N GLN A 264 8.37 -29.17 2.42
CA GLN A 264 9.33 -29.70 1.43
C GLN A 264 9.73 -28.66 0.36
N THR A 265 9.10 -27.48 0.31
CA THR A 265 9.54 -26.40 -0.56
C THR A 265 10.94 -25.90 -0.16
N LYS A 266 11.72 -25.42 -1.13
CA LYS A 266 13.11 -25.01 -0.94
C LYS A 266 13.29 -23.51 -1.01
N VAL A 267 14.21 -23.00 -0.21
CA VAL A 267 14.61 -21.59 -0.17
C VAL A 267 16.13 -21.46 -0.15
N PRO A 268 16.68 -20.36 -0.71
CA PRO A 268 18.08 -20.02 -0.56
C PRO A 268 18.40 -19.68 0.89
N VAL A 269 19.58 -20.10 1.33
CA VAL A 269 20.11 -19.87 2.68
C VAL A 269 21.58 -19.45 2.54
N PRO A 270 21.85 -18.17 2.26
CA PRO A 270 23.21 -17.63 2.34
C PRO A 270 23.77 -17.69 3.76
N CYS A 271 25.05 -17.32 3.94
CA CYS A 271 25.59 -17.13 5.29
C CYS A 271 24.81 -16.05 6.05
N PHE A 272 24.83 -16.13 7.38
CA PHE A 272 24.01 -15.28 8.24
C PHE A 272 24.30 -13.78 8.03
N GLU A 273 25.57 -13.44 7.83
CA GLU A 273 26.04 -12.07 7.61
C GLU A 273 25.44 -11.49 6.33
N GLU A 274 25.39 -12.27 5.25
CA GLU A 274 24.77 -11.85 4.00
C GLU A 274 23.24 -11.77 4.13
N GLN A 275 22.61 -12.68 4.89
CA GLN A 275 21.18 -12.59 5.18
C GLN A 275 20.82 -11.24 5.84
N GLU A 276 21.55 -10.84 6.88
CA GLU A 276 21.33 -9.55 7.56
C GLU A 276 21.65 -8.35 6.66
N SER A 277 22.73 -8.40 5.87
CA SER A 277 23.08 -7.32 4.92
C SER A 277 21.99 -7.10 3.87
N ILE A 278 21.43 -8.19 3.30
CA ILE A 278 20.29 -8.12 2.38
C ILE A 278 19.07 -7.54 3.10
N ALA A 279 18.79 -8.01 4.32
CA ALA A 279 17.65 -7.56 5.10
C ALA A 279 17.74 -6.07 5.46
N ASP A 280 18.92 -5.54 5.78
CA ASP A 280 19.17 -4.13 6.04
C ASP A 280 18.89 -3.26 4.83
N MET A 281 19.36 -3.68 3.66
CA MET A 281 19.11 -2.94 2.42
C MET A 281 17.59 -2.89 2.12
N LEU A 282 16.89 -4.02 2.19
CA LEU A 282 15.45 -4.07 1.93
C LEU A 282 14.62 -3.36 3.00
N TYR A 283 15.09 -3.36 4.26
CA TYR A 283 14.52 -2.58 5.34
C TYR A 283 14.63 -1.08 5.08
N ASN A 284 15.81 -0.60 4.71
CA ASN A 284 16.02 0.81 4.39
C ASN A 284 15.15 1.25 3.20
N SER A 285 15.03 0.45 2.14
CA SER A 285 14.10 0.72 1.04
C SER A 285 12.65 0.78 1.50
N SER A 286 12.23 -0.15 2.36
CA SER A 286 10.87 -0.16 2.94
C SER A 286 10.60 1.08 3.80
N ARG A 287 11.59 1.50 4.59
CA ARG A 287 11.53 2.71 5.41
C ARG A 287 11.37 3.97 4.54
N THR A 288 12.13 4.08 3.45
CA THR A 288 12.01 5.19 2.50
C THR A 288 10.60 5.27 1.91
N ILE A 289 10.02 4.14 1.52
CA ILE A 289 8.64 4.08 1.01
C ILE A 289 7.66 4.59 2.06
N ARG A 290 7.79 4.17 3.32
CA ARG A 290 6.93 4.62 4.42
C ARG A 290 7.03 6.14 4.64
N VAL A 291 8.25 6.67 4.71
CA VAL A 291 8.47 8.13 4.85
C VAL A 291 7.84 8.91 3.71
N LEU A 292 7.93 8.41 2.47
CA LEU A 292 7.29 9.04 1.31
C LEU A 292 5.76 8.97 1.37
N GLN A 293 5.18 7.86 1.86
CA GLN A 293 3.74 7.72 2.08
C GLN A 293 3.23 8.71 3.13
N ASP A 294 3.92 8.79 4.27
CA ASP A 294 3.57 9.70 5.36
C ASP A 294 3.69 11.17 4.90
N LYS A 295 4.76 11.51 4.17
CA LYS A 295 4.94 12.84 3.57
C LYS A 295 3.83 13.17 2.56
N LEU A 296 3.44 12.21 1.72
CA LEU A 296 2.38 12.39 0.74
C LEU A 296 1.03 12.64 1.42
N ALA A 297 0.72 11.90 2.50
CA ALA A 297 -0.48 12.12 3.30
C ALA A 297 -0.49 13.54 3.90
N CYS A 298 0.61 13.95 4.52
CA CYS A 298 0.76 15.29 5.09
C CYS A 298 0.57 16.40 4.04
N LEU A 299 1.23 16.30 2.89
CA LEU A 299 1.08 17.28 1.80
C LEU A 299 -0.37 17.39 1.30
N LYS A 300 -1.10 16.27 1.23
CA LYS A 300 -2.51 16.26 0.81
C LYS A 300 -3.40 16.93 1.86
N ASP A 301 -3.18 16.65 3.14
CA ASP A 301 -3.94 17.23 4.24
C ASP A 301 -3.67 18.74 4.38
N GLU A 302 -2.40 19.15 4.31
CA GLU A 302 -2.01 20.57 4.34
C GLU A 302 -2.56 21.34 3.14
N LYS A 303 -2.50 20.77 1.93
CA LYS A 303 -3.14 21.38 0.75
C LYS A 303 -4.64 21.54 0.98
N LYS A 304 -5.32 20.51 1.48
CA LYS A 304 -6.76 20.55 1.77
C LYS A 304 -7.10 21.65 2.78
N ALA A 305 -6.34 21.76 3.87
CA ALA A 305 -6.50 22.82 4.85
C ALA A 305 -6.27 24.21 4.22
N LEU A 306 -5.24 24.36 3.40
CA LEU A 306 -4.92 25.61 2.72
C LEU A 306 -6.02 26.04 1.73
N MET A 307 -6.55 25.09 0.96
CA MET A 307 -7.72 25.32 0.09
C MET A 307 -8.90 25.86 0.90
N GLN A 308 -9.20 25.27 2.06
CA GLN A 308 -10.27 25.77 2.93
C GLN A 308 -10.02 27.19 3.45
N GLN A 309 -8.77 27.61 3.66
CA GLN A 309 -8.45 28.96 4.11
C GLN A 309 -8.54 29.99 2.97
N LEU A 310 -7.92 29.69 1.82
CA LEU A 310 -7.76 30.63 0.71
C LEU A 310 -9.02 30.73 -0.14
N LEU A 311 -9.65 29.60 -0.49
CA LEU A 311 -10.78 29.56 -1.42
C LEU A 311 -12.13 29.90 -0.76
N THR A 312 -12.14 30.11 0.56
CA THR A 312 -13.31 30.62 1.29
C THR A 312 -13.14 32.05 1.77
N GLY A 313 -11.97 32.67 1.52
CA GLY A 313 -11.66 34.02 1.96
C GLY A 313 -11.39 34.16 3.46
N LYS A 314 -11.38 33.06 4.23
CA LYS A 314 -10.98 33.06 5.66
C LYS A 314 -9.58 33.65 5.85
N ARG A 315 -8.68 33.41 4.90
CA ARG A 315 -7.37 34.06 4.81
C ARG A 315 -7.20 34.67 3.43
N ARG A 316 -6.92 35.98 3.40
CA ARG A 316 -6.57 36.71 2.18
C ARG A 316 -5.07 36.64 1.92
N VAL A 317 -4.68 36.65 0.65
CA VAL A 317 -3.27 36.65 0.28
C VAL A 317 -2.79 38.08 0.05
N LYS A 318 -1.62 38.44 0.57
CA LYS A 318 -0.96 39.70 0.22
C LYS A 318 -0.56 39.64 -1.26
N VAL A 319 -1.08 40.59 -2.03
CA VAL A 319 -0.68 40.83 -3.41
C VAL A 319 0.24 42.03 -3.40
N ASP A 320 1.37 41.94 -4.09
CA ASP A 320 2.23 43.10 -4.27
C ASP A 320 1.45 44.11 -5.12
N GLU A 321 1.32 45.35 -4.64
CA GLU A 321 0.70 46.41 -5.43
C GLU A 321 1.51 46.56 -6.72
N ALA A 322 0.86 46.36 -7.86
CA ALA A 322 1.47 46.70 -9.13
C ALA A 322 1.74 48.21 -9.10
N VAL A 323 3.02 48.57 -9.15
CA VAL A 323 3.47 49.95 -9.40
C VAL A 323 2.75 50.42 -10.65
N ALA A 324 1.82 51.36 -10.48
CA ALA A 324 1.25 52.08 -11.60
C ALA A 324 2.39 52.88 -12.24
N VAL A 325 2.78 52.51 -13.46
CA VAL A 325 3.63 53.33 -14.33
C VAL A 325 2.74 54.10 -15.28
#